data_AF-A0A8J3UY74-F1
#
_entry.id   AF-A0A8J3UY74-F1
#
_cell.length_a   1.000
_cell.length_b   1.000
_cell.length_c   1.000
_cell.angle_alpha   90.00
_cell.angle_beta   90.00
_cell.angle_gamma   90.00
#
_symmetry.space_group_name_H-M   'P 1'
#
loop_
_entity.id
_entity.type
_entity.pdbx_description
1 polymer ?
#
loop_
_entity_poly.entity_id
_entity_poly.type
_entity_poly.pdbx_seq_one_letter_code
_entity_poly.pdbx_strand_id
1 'polypeptide(L)'
;MRHLTRHFPLDGTVIPLGTPDSLDAGIVGDGAALLSRALSLGLPVANGFVVTVGFEGTGTLRAVRQAWTHARGPVRMALSVNSASGHGFGAGPHFHNGSTWSGLLDGLCDLLAHDQLENPHTHWRPWSIVIQRVPAVHRSVLVMGGDPFGSGRGISIWTRAAEGDDLGERLTWRRRRRLRALAREAAGLLGHPVDLEVVYDRQGIARIVDCRPYGTAPWNQR
;
A
#
# COMPACT_ATOMS: atom_id res chain seq x y z
N MET A 1 -34.09 2.83 3.57
CA MET A 1 -32.67 3.18 3.32
C MET A 1 -32.56 3.77 1.93
N ARG A 2 -32.33 5.08 1.79
CA ARG A 2 -32.05 5.71 0.49
C ARG A 2 -30.55 5.60 0.26
N HIS A 3 -30.12 4.74 -0.67
CA HIS A 3 -28.76 4.78 -1.19
C HIS A 3 -28.60 6.09 -1.94
N LEU A 4 -27.99 7.08 -1.30
CA LEU A 4 -27.48 8.26 -1.99
C LEU A 4 -26.37 7.75 -2.91
N THR A 5 -26.70 7.61 -4.19
CA THR A 5 -25.73 7.49 -5.28
C THR A 5 -24.94 8.79 -5.29
N ARG A 6 -23.93 8.91 -4.42
CA ARG A 6 -22.88 9.91 -4.60
C ARG A 6 -22.21 9.52 -5.91
N HIS A 7 -22.51 10.23 -6.98
CA HIS A 7 -21.67 10.23 -8.16
C HIS A 7 -20.26 10.57 -7.67
N PHE A 8 -19.34 9.61 -7.71
CA PHE A 8 -17.92 9.86 -7.47
C PHE A 8 -17.39 10.46 -8.78
N PRO A 9 -17.17 11.79 -8.86
CA PRO A 9 -16.95 12.48 -10.12
C PRO A 9 -15.53 12.28 -10.68
N LEU A 10 -14.80 11.27 -10.20
CA LEU A 10 -13.38 11.09 -10.42
C LEU A 10 -13.05 9.74 -11.07
N ASP A 11 -14.00 9.01 -11.67
CA ASP A 11 -13.68 7.74 -12.33
C ASP A 11 -12.53 7.90 -13.36
N GLY A 12 -11.47 7.09 -13.21
CA GLY A 12 -10.31 7.13 -14.09
C GLY A 12 -9.42 8.37 -13.89
N THR A 13 -9.36 8.94 -12.69
CA THR A 13 -8.43 10.04 -12.38
C THR A 13 -7.11 9.50 -11.84
N VAL A 14 -5.99 10.06 -12.30
CA VAL A 14 -4.65 9.74 -11.80
C VAL A 14 -4.20 10.84 -10.85
N ILE A 15 -4.06 10.51 -9.57
CA ILE A 15 -3.71 11.44 -8.49
C ILE A 15 -2.30 11.10 -7.97
N PRO A 16 -1.29 11.96 -8.12
CA PRO A 16 0.03 11.69 -7.55
C PRO A 16 -0.02 11.66 -6.02
N LEU A 17 0.71 10.71 -5.40
CA LEU A 17 0.87 10.67 -3.94
C LEU A 17 1.56 11.95 -3.45
N GLY A 18 1.09 12.48 -2.32
CA GLY A 18 1.60 13.70 -1.69
C GLY A 18 0.96 14.99 -2.21
N THR A 19 -0.06 14.90 -3.06
CA THR A 19 -0.87 16.04 -3.48
C THR A 19 -2.04 16.26 -2.50
N PRO A 20 -2.66 17.45 -2.45
CA PRO A 20 -3.81 17.70 -1.58
C PRO A 20 -4.95 16.69 -1.77
N ASP A 21 -5.28 16.35 -3.02
CA ASP A 21 -6.34 15.39 -3.35
C ASP A 21 -6.02 13.98 -2.85
N SER A 22 -4.73 13.61 -2.82
CA SER A 22 -4.33 12.29 -2.34
C SER A 22 -4.39 12.15 -0.82
N LEU A 23 -4.75 13.21 -0.08
CA LEU A 23 -5.00 13.16 1.37
C LEU A 23 -6.47 12.86 1.71
N ASP A 24 -7.39 12.95 0.74
CA ASP A 24 -8.81 12.71 0.98
C ASP A 24 -9.14 11.22 0.85
N ALA A 25 -9.31 10.54 1.98
CA ALA A 25 -9.72 9.13 2.03
C ALA A 25 -11.09 8.88 1.35
N GLY A 26 -11.95 9.91 1.26
CA GLY A 26 -13.17 9.91 0.47
C GLY A 26 -12.94 9.68 -1.02
N ILE A 27 -11.80 10.13 -1.54
CA ILE A 27 -11.41 10.05 -2.95
C ILE A 27 -10.51 8.84 -3.20
N VAL A 28 -9.43 8.71 -2.42
CA VAL A 28 -8.36 7.74 -2.68
C VAL A 28 -8.43 6.48 -1.82
N GLY A 29 -9.34 6.40 -0.85
CA GLY A 29 -9.39 5.34 0.15
C GLY A 29 -8.35 5.51 1.26
N ASP A 30 -8.50 4.76 2.34
CA ASP A 30 -7.77 4.99 3.59
C ASP A 30 -6.26 4.73 3.46
N GLY A 31 -5.89 3.62 2.80
CA GLY A 31 -4.47 3.25 2.63
C GLY A 31 -3.69 4.28 1.83
N ALA A 32 -4.27 4.77 0.74
CA ALA A 32 -3.64 5.79 -0.11
C ALA A 32 -3.56 7.16 0.59
N ALA A 33 -4.60 7.55 1.32
CA ALA A 33 -4.61 8.78 2.11
C ALA A 33 -3.55 8.75 3.21
N LEU A 34 -3.43 7.61 3.91
CA LEU A 34 -2.43 7.45 4.96
C LEU A 34 -1.00 7.43 4.40
N LEU A 35 -0.75 6.77 3.26
CA LEU A 35 0.54 6.86 2.57
C LEU A 35 0.87 8.28 2.13
N SER A 36 -0.11 9.02 1.61
CA SER A 36 0.08 10.41 1.19
C SER A 36 0.38 11.33 2.37
N ARG A 37 -0.29 11.11 3.51
CA ARG A 37 -0.01 11.81 4.76
C ARG A 37 1.38 11.48 5.30
N ALA A 38 1.77 10.21 5.26
CA ALA A 38 3.13 9.80 5.63
C ALA A 38 4.18 10.52 4.78
N LEU A 39 3.96 10.59 3.46
CA LEU A 39 4.83 11.30 2.53
C LEU A 39 4.90 12.81 2.81
N SER A 40 3.77 13.47 3.08
CA SER A 40 3.74 14.91 3.37
C SER A 40 4.41 15.26 4.71
N LEU A 41 4.52 14.30 5.62
CA LEU A 41 5.26 14.41 6.88
C LEU A 41 6.76 14.07 6.74
N GLY A 42 7.24 13.82 5.51
CA GLY A 42 8.66 13.57 5.24
C GLY A 42 9.11 12.12 5.42
N LEU A 43 8.20 11.18 5.66
CA LEU A 43 8.55 9.76 5.71
C LEU A 43 8.96 9.28 4.31
N PRO A 44 9.87 8.28 4.21
CA PRO A 44 10.40 7.81 2.94
C PRO A 44 9.40 6.91 2.21
N VAL A 45 8.26 7.45 1.77
CA VAL A 45 7.27 6.70 0.99
C VAL A 45 7.77 6.49 -0.45
N ALA A 46 7.43 5.35 -1.05
CA ALA A 46 7.68 5.11 -2.46
C ALA A 46 6.76 6.00 -3.31
N ASN A 47 7.37 6.72 -4.27
CA ASN A 47 6.62 7.56 -5.20
C ASN A 47 5.60 6.72 -5.98
N GLY A 48 4.43 7.29 -6.22
CA GLY A 48 3.37 6.58 -6.89
C GLY A 48 2.18 7.46 -7.21
N PHE A 49 1.16 6.80 -7.75
CA PHE A 49 -0.09 7.40 -8.15
C PHE A 49 -1.25 6.58 -7.59
N VAL A 50 -2.36 7.25 -7.35
CA VAL A 50 -3.65 6.64 -7.10
C VAL A 50 -4.47 6.74 -8.37
N VAL A 51 -5.10 5.65 -8.76
CA VAL A 51 -6.11 5.60 -9.81
C VAL A 51 -7.46 5.35 -9.15
N THR A 52 -8.32 6.36 -9.19
CA THR A 52 -9.68 6.26 -8.70
C THR A 52 -10.52 5.38 -9.62
N VAL A 53 -11.32 4.49 -9.06
CA VAL A 53 -12.18 3.57 -9.80
C VAL A 53 -13.63 3.91 -9.55
N GLY A 54 -14.35 4.29 -10.60
CA GLY A 54 -15.81 4.46 -10.57
C GLY A 54 -16.54 3.15 -10.82
N PHE A 55 -17.86 3.18 -10.64
CA PHE A 55 -18.73 2.02 -10.82
C PHE A 55 -18.82 1.53 -12.28
N GLU A 56 -18.59 2.41 -13.26
CA GLU A 56 -18.72 2.08 -14.68
C GLU A 56 -17.39 1.62 -15.32
N GLY A 57 -16.24 1.94 -14.71
CA GLY A 57 -14.93 1.35 -15.00
C GLY A 57 -14.32 1.67 -16.37
N THR A 58 -14.99 2.45 -17.22
CA THR A 58 -14.54 2.72 -18.61
C THR A 58 -13.31 3.64 -18.66
N GLY A 59 -13.13 4.52 -17.67
CA GLY A 59 -11.94 5.39 -17.54
C GLY A 59 -10.73 4.71 -16.90
N THR A 60 -10.95 3.66 -16.11
CA THR A 60 -9.96 3.07 -15.20
C THR A 60 -8.74 2.51 -15.93
N LEU A 61 -8.92 1.71 -16.99
CA LEU A 61 -7.78 1.10 -17.70
C LEU A 61 -6.87 2.14 -18.37
N ARG A 62 -7.45 3.22 -18.90
CA ARG A 62 -6.67 4.33 -19.47
C ARG A 62 -5.86 5.03 -18.38
N ALA A 63 -6.46 5.26 -17.22
CA ALA A 63 -5.83 5.89 -16.08
C ALA A 63 -4.71 5.01 -15.48
N VAL A 64 -4.94 3.69 -15.34
CA VAL A 64 -3.91 2.70 -14.95
C VAL A 64 -2.74 2.74 -15.92
N ARG A 65 -3.00 2.74 -17.23
CA ARG A 65 -1.95 2.84 -18.25
C ARG A 65 -1.17 4.14 -18.14
N GLN A 66 -1.87 5.26 -17.92
CA GLN A 66 -1.24 6.56 -17.71
C GLN A 66 -0.33 6.53 -16.47
N ALA A 67 -0.84 6.11 -15.32
CA ALA A 67 -0.07 6.01 -14.06
C ALA A 67 1.16 5.11 -14.20
N TRP A 68 1.01 3.94 -14.83
CA TRP A 68 2.11 3.01 -15.12
C TRP A 68 3.20 3.66 -15.99
N THR A 69 2.79 4.33 -17.07
CA THR A 69 3.72 5.02 -17.98
C THR A 69 4.50 6.13 -17.26
N HIS A 70 3.87 6.82 -16.31
CA HIS A 70 4.54 7.86 -15.50
C HIS A 70 5.49 7.27 -14.45
N ALA A 71 5.17 6.11 -13.86
CA ALA A 71 6.00 5.49 -12.83
C ALA A 71 7.38 5.06 -13.34
N ARG A 72 7.52 4.72 -14.63
CA ARG A 72 8.79 4.37 -15.31
C ARG A 72 9.65 3.35 -14.55
N GLY A 73 9.31 2.07 -14.67
CA GLY A 73 10.07 0.95 -14.11
C GLY A 73 9.16 -0.11 -13.49
N PRO A 74 9.71 -1.05 -12.72
CA PRO A 74 8.89 -1.99 -11.95
C PRO A 74 7.96 -1.23 -11.00
N VAL A 75 6.72 -1.70 -10.92
CA VAL A 75 5.70 -1.11 -10.05
C VAL A 75 5.12 -2.14 -9.11
N ARG A 76 4.59 -1.66 -8.01
CA ARG A 76 3.78 -2.41 -7.05
C ARG A 76 2.37 -1.86 -7.10
N MET A 77 1.40 -2.76 -6.99
CA MET A 77 0.00 -2.39 -6.94
C MET A 77 -0.63 -2.80 -5.62
N ALA A 78 -1.58 -1.99 -5.17
CA ALA A 78 -2.35 -2.26 -3.96
C ALA A 78 -3.75 -1.65 -4.08
N LEU A 79 -4.76 -2.28 -3.48
CA LEU A 79 -6.13 -1.76 -3.44
C LEU A 79 -6.36 -0.97 -2.17
N SER A 80 -6.62 0.32 -2.33
CA SER A 80 -7.01 1.19 -1.23
C SER A 80 -8.53 1.29 -1.21
N VAL A 81 -9.15 0.83 -0.12
CA VAL A 81 -10.61 0.82 0.03
C VAL A 81 -11.00 1.99 0.93
N ASN A 82 -12.11 2.65 0.63
CA ASN A 82 -12.72 3.55 1.60
C ASN A 82 -13.47 2.71 2.63
N SER A 83 -12.89 2.56 3.83
CA SER A 83 -13.49 1.79 4.90
C SER A 83 -13.82 2.70 6.08
N ALA A 84 -15.07 2.66 6.54
CA ALA A 84 -15.44 3.33 7.80
C ALA A 84 -14.63 2.83 9.03
N SER A 85 -13.89 1.73 8.86
CA SER A 85 -13.11 1.04 9.88
C SER A 85 -11.60 1.30 9.80
N GLY A 86 -11.13 2.20 8.92
CA GLY A 86 -9.72 2.58 8.82
C GLY A 86 -8.77 1.43 8.47
N HIS A 87 -9.28 0.39 7.81
CA HIS A 87 -8.46 -0.70 7.30
C HIS A 87 -7.64 -0.14 6.15
N GLY A 88 -6.31 -0.32 6.16
CA GLY A 88 -5.42 0.21 5.12
C GLY A 88 -5.69 -0.39 3.73
N PHE A 89 -4.75 -1.14 3.17
CA PHE A 89 -4.99 -1.84 1.90
C PHE A 89 -5.80 -3.12 2.16
N GLY A 90 -6.91 -3.31 1.42
CA GLY A 90 -7.90 -4.39 1.64
C GLY A 90 -7.32 -5.78 1.38
N ALA A 91 -6.85 -6.02 0.17
CA ALA A 91 -5.92 -7.08 -0.16
C ALA A 91 -4.50 -6.57 0.09
N GLY A 92 -3.71 -7.35 0.85
CA GLY A 92 -2.31 -7.08 1.05
C GLY A 92 -1.61 -6.85 -0.30
N PRO A 93 -0.63 -5.97 -0.36
CA PRO A 93 -0.09 -5.49 -1.64
C PRO A 93 0.63 -6.61 -2.38
N HIS A 94 0.29 -6.75 -3.65
CA HIS A 94 0.92 -7.72 -4.52
C HIS A 94 2.04 -7.03 -5.30
N PHE A 95 3.25 -7.55 -5.11
CA PHE A 95 4.34 -7.17 -5.99
C PHE A 95 4.09 -7.86 -7.34
N HIS A 96 4.07 -7.07 -8.40
CA HIS A 96 4.02 -7.59 -9.75
C HIS A 96 5.24 -7.09 -10.49
N ASN A 97 5.75 -7.93 -11.39
CA ASN A 97 6.74 -7.47 -12.35
C ASN A 97 6.05 -6.61 -13.41
N GLY A 98 5.62 -5.40 -13.03
CA GLY A 98 5.05 -4.40 -13.94
C GLY A 98 6.10 -3.76 -14.85
N SER A 99 7.19 -4.47 -15.18
CA SER A 99 8.13 -4.04 -16.22
C SER A 99 7.50 -4.06 -17.61
N THR A 100 6.43 -4.84 -17.79
CA THR A 100 5.59 -4.84 -18.99
C THR A 100 4.15 -4.48 -18.65
N TRP A 101 3.42 -3.99 -19.65
CA TRP A 101 2.00 -3.69 -19.52
C TRP A 101 1.17 -4.96 -19.26
N SER A 102 1.51 -6.07 -19.91
CA SER A 102 0.82 -7.35 -19.69
C SER A 102 1.02 -7.87 -18.27
N GLY A 103 2.26 -7.86 -17.75
CA GLY A 103 2.55 -8.30 -16.39
C GLY A 103 1.88 -7.42 -15.32
N LEU A 104 1.65 -6.14 -15.63
CA LEU A 104 0.81 -5.28 -14.80
C LEU A 104 -0.66 -5.71 -14.84
N LEU A 105 -1.23 -5.96 -16.03
CA LEU A 105 -2.63 -6.38 -16.14
C LEU A 105 -2.90 -7.72 -15.45
N ASP A 106 -2.01 -8.69 -15.63
CA ASP A 106 -2.11 -10.00 -14.94
C ASP A 106 -2.15 -9.79 -13.43
N GLY A 107 -1.27 -8.92 -12.92
CA GLY A 107 -1.25 -8.59 -11.51
C GLY A 107 -2.49 -7.86 -11.02
N LEU A 108 -3.10 -7.00 -11.84
CA LEU A 108 -4.33 -6.33 -11.48
C LEU A 108 -5.48 -7.34 -11.37
N CYS A 109 -5.55 -8.31 -12.28
CA CYS A 109 -6.51 -9.41 -12.21
C CYS A 109 -6.32 -10.24 -10.94
N ASP A 110 -5.09 -10.62 -10.61
CA ASP A 110 -4.78 -11.39 -9.39
C ASP A 110 -5.16 -10.61 -8.12
N LEU A 111 -4.82 -9.32 -8.08
CA LEU A 111 -5.13 -8.43 -6.97
C LEU A 111 -6.64 -8.29 -6.76
N LEU A 112 -7.40 -8.11 -7.84
CA LEU A 112 -8.87 -8.00 -7.78
C LEU A 112 -9.51 -9.34 -7.39
N ALA A 113 -9.03 -10.45 -7.95
CA ALA A 113 -9.51 -11.78 -7.59
C ALA A 113 -9.23 -12.09 -6.11
N HIS A 114 -8.03 -11.75 -5.61
CA HIS A 114 -7.67 -11.95 -4.21
C HIS A 114 -8.55 -11.11 -3.27
N ASP A 115 -8.78 -9.83 -3.58
CA ASP A 115 -9.66 -8.98 -2.76
C ASP A 115 -11.10 -9.50 -2.75
N GLN A 116 -11.62 -9.96 -3.89
CA GLN A 116 -12.97 -10.55 -3.93
C GLN A 116 -13.08 -11.83 -3.11
N LEU A 117 -12.02 -12.65 -3.06
CA LEU A 117 -12.00 -13.89 -2.29
C LEU A 117 -11.84 -13.65 -0.79
N GLU A 118 -10.91 -12.79 -0.38
CA GLU A 118 -10.59 -12.54 1.03
C GLU A 118 -11.50 -11.51 1.68
N ASN A 119 -11.99 -10.55 0.90
CA ASN A 119 -12.82 -9.45 1.35
C ASN A 119 -14.11 -9.34 0.53
N PRO A 120 -14.99 -10.37 0.52
CA PRO A 120 -16.21 -10.36 -0.30
C PRO A 120 -17.20 -9.25 0.07
N HIS A 121 -16.94 -8.40 1.06
CA HIS A 121 -17.76 -7.24 1.40
C HIS A 121 -17.22 -5.91 0.86
N THR A 122 -16.00 -5.86 0.30
CA THR A 122 -15.37 -4.63 -0.23
C THR A 122 -15.87 -4.28 -1.63
N HIS A 123 -16.40 -5.24 -2.40
CA HIS A 123 -16.84 -5.02 -3.79
C HIS A 123 -17.95 -3.98 -3.96
N TRP A 124 -18.70 -3.65 -2.90
CA TRP A 124 -19.72 -2.59 -2.91
C TRP A 124 -19.19 -1.21 -2.51
N ARG A 125 -17.94 -1.12 -2.08
CA ARG A 125 -17.34 0.12 -1.58
C ARG A 125 -16.51 0.79 -2.68
N PRO A 126 -16.40 2.12 -2.67
CA PRO A 126 -15.42 2.81 -3.51
C PRO A 126 -14.01 2.31 -3.17
N TRP A 127 -13.24 1.99 -4.21
CA TRP A 127 -11.85 1.58 -4.11
C TRP A 127 -10.99 2.32 -5.12
N SER A 128 -9.69 2.33 -4.88
CA SER A 128 -8.71 2.91 -5.77
C SER A 128 -7.52 1.95 -5.91
N ILE A 129 -6.79 2.10 -7.02
CA ILE A 129 -5.57 1.32 -7.28
C ILE A 129 -4.39 2.24 -7.00
N VAL A 130 -3.54 1.86 -6.05
CA VAL A 130 -2.27 2.55 -5.82
C VAL A 130 -1.19 1.87 -6.63
N ILE A 131 -0.51 2.64 -7.49
CA ILE A 131 0.60 2.19 -8.33
C ILE A 131 1.87 2.90 -7.86
N GLN A 132 2.75 2.18 -7.17
CA GLN A 132 4.01 2.72 -6.67
C GLN A 132 5.18 2.23 -7.50
N ARG A 133 6.10 3.13 -7.82
CA ARG A 133 7.39 2.75 -8.39
C ARG A 133 8.22 2.09 -7.31
N VAL A 134 8.66 0.88 -7.58
CA VAL A 134 9.47 0.11 -6.63
C VAL A 134 10.69 -0.48 -7.36
N PRO A 135 11.85 -0.61 -6.68
CA PRO A 135 13.06 -1.24 -7.25
C PRO A 135 12.82 -2.61 -7.91
N ALA A 136 13.69 -3.13 -8.79
CA ALA A 136 13.46 -4.47 -9.38
C ALA A 136 13.78 -5.64 -8.42
N VAL A 137 14.54 -5.38 -7.35
CA VAL A 137 14.98 -6.38 -6.37
C VAL A 137 14.31 -6.02 -5.06
N HIS A 138 13.42 -6.89 -4.56
CA HIS A 138 12.62 -6.57 -3.39
C HIS A 138 12.87 -7.48 -2.21
N ARG A 139 12.88 -6.86 -1.05
CA ARG A 139 12.56 -7.52 0.20
C ARG A 139 11.50 -6.70 0.89
N SER A 140 10.32 -7.29 1.04
CA SER A 140 9.26 -6.70 1.82
C SER A 140 9.50 -7.02 3.28
N VAL A 141 9.49 -5.98 4.11
CA VAL A 141 9.62 -6.11 5.56
C VAL A 141 8.41 -5.47 6.20
N LEU A 142 7.64 -6.28 6.92
CA LEU A 142 6.56 -5.82 7.76
C LEU A 142 7.13 -5.42 9.13
N VAL A 143 6.91 -4.18 9.52
CA VAL A 143 7.30 -3.61 10.81
C VAL A 143 6.03 -3.28 11.57
N MET A 144 5.73 -4.03 12.61
CA MET A 144 4.47 -3.88 13.35
C MET A 144 4.64 -3.02 14.58
N GLY A 145 3.69 -2.12 14.82
CA GLY A 145 3.70 -1.15 15.91
C GLY A 145 3.64 -1.76 17.32
N GLY A 146 3.30 -3.04 17.43
CA GLY A 146 3.23 -3.79 18.68
C GLY A 146 3.69 -5.24 18.55
N ASP A 147 3.73 -5.94 19.68
CA ASP A 147 3.96 -7.37 19.71
C ASP A 147 2.63 -8.12 19.52
N PRO A 148 2.44 -8.83 18.39
CA PRO A 148 1.23 -9.61 18.19
C PRO A 148 1.08 -10.76 19.20
N PHE A 149 2.15 -11.14 19.91
CA PHE A 149 2.15 -12.23 20.89
C PHE A 149 2.14 -11.77 22.35
N GLY A 150 1.97 -10.47 22.62
CA GLY A 150 1.75 -9.96 23.98
C GLY A 150 2.95 -10.04 24.94
N SER A 151 4.18 -10.22 24.45
CA SER A 151 5.39 -10.26 25.31
C SER A 151 5.83 -8.90 25.87
N GLY A 152 5.09 -7.83 25.58
CA GLY A 152 5.40 -6.46 25.99
C GLY A 152 6.64 -5.87 25.29
N ARG A 153 7.26 -6.58 24.34
CA ARG A 153 8.43 -6.11 23.60
C ARG A 153 7.99 -5.33 22.35
N GLY A 154 8.27 -4.03 22.33
CA GLY A 154 7.91 -3.15 21.22
C GLY A 154 8.45 -3.57 19.85
N ILE A 155 7.87 -2.99 18.79
CA ILE A 155 8.17 -3.12 17.35
C ILE A 155 8.75 -4.48 16.88
N SER A 156 7.86 -5.29 16.32
CA SER A 156 8.16 -6.56 15.67
C SER A 156 8.54 -6.38 14.19
N ILE A 157 9.48 -7.19 13.70
CA ILE A 157 9.97 -7.14 12.30
C ILE A 157 9.85 -8.51 11.67
N TRP A 158 9.12 -8.60 10.56
CA TRP A 158 8.92 -9.81 9.77
C TRP A 158 9.43 -9.59 8.36
N THR A 159 10.23 -10.52 7.86
CA THR A 159 10.74 -10.49 6.49
C THR A 159 9.92 -11.42 5.63
N ARG A 160 9.31 -10.89 4.57
CA ARG A 160 8.75 -11.70 3.49
C ARG A 160 9.84 -11.82 2.42
N ALA A 161 10.31 -13.04 2.15
CA ALA A 161 11.18 -13.29 1.01
C ALA A 161 10.41 -12.92 -0.27
N ALA A 162 11.05 -12.23 -1.21
CA ALA A 162 10.49 -12.09 -2.54
C ALA A 162 10.65 -13.41 -3.30
N GLU A 163 9.71 -13.72 -4.18
CA GLU A 163 9.85 -14.83 -5.11
C GLU A 163 11.12 -14.66 -5.95
N GLY A 164 11.95 -15.70 -6.01
CA GLY A 164 13.17 -15.74 -6.81
C GLY A 164 14.45 -15.23 -6.13
N ASP A 165 14.40 -14.80 -4.85
CA ASP A 165 15.61 -14.45 -4.10
C ASP A 165 16.21 -15.73 -3.49
N ASP A 166 16.98 -16.47 -4.30
CA ASP A 166 17.99 -17.41 -3.77
C ASP A 166 18.98 -16.57 -2.95
N LEU A 167 19.18 -16.94 -1.68
CA LEU A 167 20.10 -16.35 -0.66
C LEU A 167 19.48 -15.34 0.32
N GLY A 168 18.94 -15.87 1.43
CA GLY A 168 19.79 -16.12 2.61
C GLY A 168 20.43 -14.93 3.36
N GLU A 169 20.40 -13.69 2.87
CA GLU A 169 20.91 -12.55 3.65
C GLU A 169 19.89 -12.16 4.74
N ARG A 170 20.05 -12.69 5.95
CA ARG A 170 19.29 -12.19 7.10
C ARG A 170 19.40 -10.67 7.20
N LEU A 171 18.29 -9.97 7.46
CA LEU A 171 18.33 -8.52 7.77
C LEU A 171 19.39 -8.26 8.85
N THR A 172 20.43 -7.50 8.49
CA THR A 172 21.49 -7.14 9.42
C THR A 172 20.94 -6.39 10.64
N TRP A 173 21.63 -6.47 11.77
CA TRP A 173 21.26 -5.73 12.97
C TRP A 173 21.06 -4.23 12.71
N ARG A 174 21.94 -3.62 11.90
CA ARG A 174 21.84 -2.19 11.53
C ARG A 174 20.55 -1.89 10.78
N ARG A 175 20.15 -2.73 9.80
CA ARG A 175 18.88 -2.59 9.08
C ARG A 175 17.67 -2.75 10.01
N ARG A 176 17.69 -3.76 10.90
CA ARG A 176 16.63 -3.94 11.91
C ARG A 176 16.49 -2.71 12.82
N ARG A 177 17.60 -2.15 13.31
CA ARG A 177 17.59 -0.94 14.14
C ARG A 177 16.99 0.26 13.39
N ARG A 178 17.34 0.45 12.11
CA ARG A 178 16.77 1.51 11.25
C ARG A 178 15.27 1.34 11.02
N LEU A 179 14.81 0.11 10.75
CA LEU A 179 13.38 -0.17 10.60
C LEU A 179 12.58 0.13 11.88
N ARG A 180 13.10 -0.23 13.05
CA ARG A 180 12.46 0.15 14.32
C ARG A 180 12.44 1.66 14.53
N ALA A 181 13.52 2.36 14.18
CA ALA A 181 13.54 3.82 14.25
C ALA A 181 12.49 4.44 13.32
N LEU A 182 12.41 3.96 12.08
CA LEU A 182 11.41 4.39 11.10
C LEU A 182 9.98 4.18 11.58
N ALA A 183 9.67 3.02 12.18
CA ALA A 183 8.33 2.77 12.71
C ALA A 183 8.00 3.64 13.94
N ARG A 184 8.98 3.97 14.80
CA ARG A 184 8.77 4.93 15.89
C ARG A 184 8.54 6.35 15.37
N GLU A 185 9.33 6.76 14.40
CA GLU A 185 9.21 8.06 13.75
C GLU A 185 7.85 8.19 13.07
N ALA A 186 7.43 7.18 12.30
CA ALA A 186 6.11 7.16 11.67
C ALA A 186 4.99 7.21 12.70
N ALA A 187 5.07 6.44 13.78
CA ALA A 187 4.07 6.48 14.84
C ALA A 187 4.01 7.85 15.54
N GLY A 188 5.15 8.50 15.78
CA GLY A 188 5.21 9.85 16.35
C GLY A 188 4.61 10.91 15.44
N LEU A 189 4.88 10.84 14.13
CA LEU A 189 4.36 11.78 13.14
C LEU A 189 2.86 11.58 12.85
N LEU A 190 2.39 10.33 12.85
CA LEU A 190 0.99 9.98 12.57
C LEU A 190 0.11 10.03 13.82
N GLY A 191 0.72 10.05 15.02
CA GLY A 191 0.03 10.16 16.30
C GLY A 191 -0.56 8.85 16.82
N HIS A 192 -0.26 7.72 16.16
CA HIS A 192 -0.72 6.39 16.58
C HIS A 192 0.27 5.31 16.12
N PRO A 193 0.32 4.12 16.76
CA PRO A 193 1.11 3.00 16.27
C PRO A 193 0.69 2.59 14.86
N VAL A 194 1.66 2.14 14.06
CA VAL A 194 1.46 1.76 12.66
C VAL A 194 2.15 0.46 12.31
N ASP A 195 1.54 -0.27 11.38
CA ASP A 195 2.16 -1.35 10.63
C ASP A 195 2.69 -0.78 9.31
N LEU A 196 3.99 -0.98 9.06
CA LEU A 196 4.65 -0.52 7.84
C LEU A 196 5.07 -1.72 7.00
N GLU A 197 4.81 -1.66 5.70
CA GLU A 197 5.53 -2.49 4.76
C GLU A 197 6.60 -1.66 4.05
N VAL A 198 7.83 -2.16 4.09
CA VAL A 198 9.01 -1.46 3.62
C VAL A 198 9.72 -2.30 2.58
N VAL A 199 10.08 -1.68 1.46
CA VAL A 199 11.00 -2.25 0.46
C VAL A 199 12.35 -1.57 0.52
N TYR A 200 13.40 -2.28 0.12
CA TYR A 200 14.74 -1.72 -0.02
C TYR A 200 15.10 -1.57 -1.49
N ASP A 201 15.70 -0.44 -1.87
CA ASP A 201 16.31 -0.31 -3.18
C ASP A 201 17.71 -0.91 -3.26
N ARG A 202 18.30 -0.88 -4.46
CA ARG A 202 19.66 -1.37 -4.72
C ARG A 202 20.72 -0.61 -3.91
N GLN A 203 20.43 0.59 -3.44
CA GLN A 203 21.32 1.38 -2.56
C GLN A 203 21.08 1.06 -1.08
N GLY A 204 20.12 0.20 -0.76
CA GLY A 204 19.75 -0.15 0.60
C GLY A 204 18.95 0.94 1.32
N ILE A 205 18.32 1.85 0.58
CA ILE A 205 17.40 2.85 1.13
C ILE A 205 16.02 2.20 1.30
N ALA A 206 15.46 2.34 2.50
CA ALA A 206 14.13 1.83 2.82
C ALA A 206 13.05 2.78 2.29
N ARG A 207 12.01 2.22 1.66
CA ARG A 207 10.84 2.93 1.18
C ARG A 207 9.56 2.30 1.70
N ILE A 208 8.68 3.11 2.29
CA ILE A 208 7.36 2.68 2.75
C ILE A 208 6.45 2.50 1.52
N VAL A 209 5.87 1.32 1.41
CA VAL A 209 4.97 0.92 0.31
C VAL A 209 3.60 0.46 0.82
N ASP A 210 3.42 0.48 2.13
CA ASP A 210 2.14 0.32 2.82
C ASP A 210 2.29 0.90 4.23
N CYS A 211 1.26 1.59 4.71
CA CYS A 211 1.16 2.11 6.05
C CYS A 211 -0.27 1.91 6.52
N ARG A 212 -0.44 1.29 7.70
CA ARG A 212 -1.76 1.03 8.31
C ARG A 212 -1.72 1.32 9.80
N PRO A 213 -2.84 1.70 10.43
CA PRO A 213 -2.92 1.70 11.88
C PRO A 213 -2.62 0.29 12.44
N TYR A 214 -1.91 0.21 13.56
CA TYR A 214 -1.68 -1.06 14.24
C TYR A 214 -3.01 -1.69 14.67
N GLY A 215 -3.12 -3.02 14.58
CA GLY A 215 -4.32 -3.75 15.00
C GLY A 215 -5.44 -3.83 13.96
N THR A 216 -5.33 -3.13 12.82
CA THR A 216 -6.31 -3.24 11.72
C THR A 216 -5.97 -4.33 10.71
N ALA A 217 -4.83 -5.01 10.86
CA ALA A 217 -4.46 -6.09 9.96
C ALA A 217 -5.31 -7.35 10.23
N PRO A 218 -5.75 -8.09 9.19
CA PRO A 218 -6.60 -9.27 9.34
C PRO A 218 -6.02 -10.35 10.27
N TRP A 219 -4.68 -10.46 10.34
CA TRP A 219 -4.00 -11.43 11.20
C TRP A 219 -3.92 -11.03 12.68
N ASN A 220 -4.25 -9.79 13.04
CA ASN A 220 -4.34 -9.35 14.44
C ASN A 220 -5.71 -9.63 15.07
N GLN A 221 -6.68 -10.13 14.29
CA GLN A 221 -8.05 -10.42 14.74
C GLN A 221 -8.28 -11.92 15.02
N ARG A 222 -7.22 -12.72 15.16
CA ARG A 222 -7.29 -14.14 15.50
C ARG A 222 -7.00 -14.39 16.96
#